data_AF-A0AAU0YW70-F1
#
_entry.id   AF-A0AAU0YW70-F1
#
_cell.length_a   1.000
_cell.length_b   1.000
_cell.length_c   1.000
_cell.angle_alpha   90.00
_cell.angle_beta   90.00
_cell.angle_gamma   90.00
#
_symmetry.space_group_name_H-M   'P 1'
#
loop_
_entity.id
_entity.type
_entity.pdbx_description
1 polymer ?
#
loop_
_entity_poly.entity_id
_entity_poly.type
_entity_poly.pdbx_seq_one_letter_code
_entity_poly.pdbx_strand_id
1 'polypeptide(L)'
;MTNETHVVAVVLCCAAALLATSAAGFRLLWSRRQEHAPPTADTGARPPASPEAAAGPLDPASSTLWRVRTTVRDEPGSLAALCTVLAHERVDILSLQTHPLAEGTVDEFLLRTPEELTSGALTEAVAGAGGADTWVERADAHDLVDAPTRILGLATRTALDAAELPLALRQLLGRCTIRSLPAKAASASGGAPVESGFDDTVLRLRTPEGGVIAVERPYLPFTPTEFARARALVELDTRLGPRVPNGEDVLTLPEGNDITVRRADIGDLDLSRAMHERCSQATLARRYHGPIADADRYLNHLLSPRYGRTLAAQTASGRIVALGHLLWDGDETEVALLVEDDWQRRGIGTELLGRLVAMAVEAGCASVYAVTQSANTGMVAAMRGLGLPLDYQIEEGTLVITARLDAAPVASLLPSALPSAYEDEYERAEQHG
;
A
#
# COMPACT_ATOMS: atom_id res chain seq x y z
N MET A 1 20.16 -21.88 38.90
CA MET A 1 19.32 -20.77 39.43
C MET A 1 20.09 -19.45 39.59
N THR A 2 21.15 -19.19 38.82
CA THR A 2 21.98 -17.97 38.97
C THR A 2 22.00 -17.06 37.75
N ASN A 3 21.40 -17.44 36.62
CA ASN A 3 21.50 -16.64 35.37
C ASN A 3 20.32 -15.68 35.15
N GLU A 4 19.11 -16.02 35.59
CA GLU A 4 17.93 -15.17 35.41
C GLU A 4 17.95 -13.92 36.29
N THR A 5 18.51 -14.02 37.51
CA THR A 5 18.60 -12.90 38.45
C THR A 5 19.55 -11.80 37.97
N HIS A 6 20.60 -12.16 37.22
CA HIS A 6 21.53 -11.18 36.64
C HIS A 6 20.94 -10.44 35.44
N VAL A 7 20.14 -11.10 34.61
CA VAL A 7 19.47 -10.45 33.47
C VAL A 7 18.42 -9.45 33.94
N VAL A 8 17.62 -9.81 34.95
CA VAL A 8 16.61 -8.91 35.53
C VAL A 8 17.25 -7.70 36.20
N ALA A 9 18.36 -7.87 36.91
CA ALA A 9 19.10 -6.77 37.54
C ALA A 9 19.71 -5.79 36.51
N VAL A 10 20.23 -6.30 35.39
CA VAL A 10 20.79 -5.47 34.32
C VAL A 10 19.68 -4.67 33.60
N VAL A 11 18.53 -5.28 33.34
CA VAL A 11 17.38 -4.59 32.71
C VAL A 11 16.82 -3.49 33.62
N LEU A 12 16.71 -3.73 34.93
CA LEU A 12 16.27 -2.72 35.89
C LEU A 12 17.25 -1.55 36.02
N CYS A 13 18.57 -1.82 36.01
CA CYS A 13 19.58 -0.76 36.01
C CYS A 13 19.57 0.07 34.72
N CYS A 14 19.36 -0.55 33.55
CA CYS A 14 19.24 0.17 32.28
C CYS A 14 17.96 1.04 32.23
N ALA A 15 16.84 0.54 32.75
CA ALA A 15 15.59 1.30 32.84
C ALA A 15 15.70 2.50 33.78
N ALA A 16 16.37 2.35 34.93
CA ALA A 16 16.61 3.45 35.87
C ALA A 16 17.54 4.54 35.29
N ALA A 17 18.55 4.15 34.51
CA ALA A 17 19.45 5.09 33.83
C ALA A 17 18.75 5.88 32.69
N LEU A 18 17.81 5.26 31.98
CA LEU A 18 16.98 5.92 30.96
C LEU A 18 15.97 6.91 31.57
N LEU A 19 15.43 6.60 32.75
CA LEU A 19 14.53 7.52 33.47
C LEU A 19 15.27 8.71 34.12
N ALA A 20 16.52 8.52 34.57
CA ALA A 20 17.32 9.61 35.13
C ALA A 20 17.82 10.58 34.04
N THR A 21 18.17 10.07 32.84
CA THR A 21 18.61 10.91 31.71
C THR A 21 17.46 11.67 31.07
N SER A 22 16.25 11.11 31.03
CA SER A 22 15.06 11.82 30.56
C SER A 22 14.62 12.93 31.53
N ALA A 23 14.69 12.71 32.85
CA ALA A 23 14.37 13.74 33.85
C ALA A 23 15.39 14.91 33.86
N ALA A 24 16.67 14.63 33.64
CA ALA A 24 17.71 15.66 33.52
C ALA A 24 17.61 16.44 32.20
N GLY A 25 17.32 15.75 31.09
CA GLY A 25 17.09 16.36 29.78
C GLY A 25 15.84 17.24 29.75
N PHE A 26 14.78 16.81 30.43
CA PHE A 26 13.53 17.57 30.54
C PHE A 26 13.71 18.86 31.38
N ARG A 27 14.49 18.82 32.48
CA ARG A 27 14.81 20.03 33.26
C ARG A 27 15.70 21.02 32.50
N LEU A 28 16.63 20.55 31.67
CA LEU A 28 17.49 21.42 30.84
C LEU A 28 16.74 22.06 29.66
N LEU A 29 15.77 21.34 29.08
CA LEU A 29 14.86 21.86 28.05
C LEU A 29 13.84 22.85 28.62
N TRP A 30 13.39 22.65 29.86
CA TRP A 30 12.45 23.54 30.54
C TRP A 30 13.11 24.85 30.99
N SER A 31 14.38 24.83 31.45
CA SER A 31 15.12 26.06 31.77
C SER A 31 15.41 26.89 30.51
N ARG A 32 15.70 26.25 29.37
CA ARG A 32 15.88 26.94 28.07
C ARG A 32 14.58 27.51 27.49
N ARG A 33 13.41 26.97 27.84
CA ARG A 33 12.11 27.51 27.40
C ARG A 33 11.64 28.74 28.20
N GLN A 34 12.21 29.02 29.38
CA GLN A 34 11.88 30.22 30.16
C GLN A 34 12.70 31.46 29.82
N GLU A 35 13.77 31.34 29.01
CA GLU A 35 14.61 32.49 28.62
C GLU A 35 14.06 33.29 27.43
N HIS A 36 12.87 32.97 26.89
CA HIS A 36 12.26 33.74 25.81
C HIS A 36 10.92 34.33 26.26
N ALA A 37 10.99 35.28 27.19
CA ALA A 37 9.96 36.31 27.27
C ALA A 37 10.03 37.17 25.99
N PRO A 38 8.89 37.61 25.42
CA PRO A 38 8.91 38.48 24.25
C PRO A 38 9.62 39.80 24.61
N PRO A 39 10.46 40.38 23.72
CA PRO A 39 11.08 41.66 24.00
C PRO A 39 9.98 42.71 24.17
N THR A 40 10.05 43.45 25.28
CA THR A 40 9.17 44.60 25.52
C THR A 40 9.57 45.72 24.57
N ALA A 41 8.60 46.10 23.73
CA ALA A 41 8.49 47.33 22.95
C ALA A 41 9.78 48.14 22.71
N ASP A 42 10.33 48.03 21.50
CA ASP A 42 11.02 49.16 20.86
C ASP A 42 10.57 49.26 19.40
N THR A 43 9.52 50.06 19.16
CA THR A 43 9.02 50.36 17.82
C THR A 43 9.45 51.78 17.46
N GLY A 44 10.70 51.93 17.04
CA GLY A 44 11.08 53.01 16.14
C GLY A 44 10.37 52.80 14.79
N ALA A 45 9.61 53.80 14.35
CA ALA A 45 8.75 53.75 13.17
C ALA A 45 9.46 53.24 11.90
N ARG A 46 9.09 52.04 11.44
CA ARG A 46 9.34 51.57 10.07
C ARG A 46 8.32 52.24 9.14
N PRO A 47 8.70 52.82 7.99
CA PRO A 47 7.73 53.35 7.03
C PRO A 47 6.83 52.20 6.55
N PRO A 48 5.52 52.42 6.33
CA PRO A 48 4.63 51.36 5.88
C PRO A 48 5.13 50.84 4.53
N ALA A 49 5.45 49.55 4.48
CA ALA A 49 5.61 48.85 3.21
C ALA A 49 4.30 48.98 2.44
N SER A 50 4.40 49.31 1.16
CA SER A 50 3.27 49.28 0.23
C SER A 50 2.55 47.93 0.33
N PRO A 51 1.21 47.88 0.18
CA PRO A 51 0.48 46.62 0.20
C PRO A 51 0.77 45.87 -1.10
N GLU A 52 1.89 45.17 -1.18
CA GLU A 52 1.93 43.97 -2.02
C GLU A 52 0.86 43.04 -1.44
N ALA A 53 -0.19 42.83 -2.22
CA ALA A 53 -1.27 41.94 -1.87
C ALA A 53 -0.68 40.57 -1.55
N ALA A 54 -0.54 40.25 -0.26
CA ALA A 54 -0.31 38.89 0.17
C ALA A 54 -1.47 38.07 -0.41
N ALA A 55 -1.20 37.31 -1.46
CA ALA A 55 -2.19 36.49 -2.10
C ALA A 55 -2.80 35.58 -1.03
N GLY A 56 -4.10 35.69 -0.82
CA GLY A 56 -4.82 34.83 0.12
C GLY A 56 -4.68 33.35 -0.28
N PRO A 57 -4.97 32.41 0.65
CA PRO A 57 -4.92 30.98 0.37
C PRO A 57 -5.70 30.64 -0.91
N LEU A 58 -5.14 29.77 -1.75
CA LEU A 58 -5.85 29.28 -2.93
C LEU A 58 -7.14 28.56 -2.50
N ASP A 59 -8.26 28.90 -3.14
CA ASP A 59 -9.52 28.19 -2.94
C ASP A 59 -9.33 26.74 -3.39
N PRO A 60 -9.54 25.73 -2.52
CA PRO A 60 -9.40 24.33 -2.89
C PRO A 60 -10.26 23.94 -4.11
N ALA A 61 -11.38 24.62 -4.37
CA ALA A 61 -12.26 24.32 -5.49
C ALA A 61 -11.70 24.74 -6.87
N SER A 62 -10.72 25.65 -6.92
CA SER A 62 -10.08 26.14 -8.16
C SER A 62 -8.57 25.92 -8.12
N SER A 63 -8.14 24.80 -7.56
CA SER A 63 -6.73 24.46 -7.39
C SER A 63 -6.46 23.04 -7.85
N THR A 64 -5.22 22.80 -8.29
CA THR A 64 -4.77 21.48 -8.70
C THR A 64 -3.67 20.99 -7.77
N LEU A 65 -3.74 19.70 -7.39
CA LEU A 65 -2.67 19.01 -6.67
C LEU A 65 -1.68 18.37 -7.65
N TRP A 66 -0.39 18.61 -7.41
CA TRP A 66 0.71 18.06 -8.18
C TRP A 66 1.74 17.43 -7.25
N ARG A 67 2.28 16.28 -7.66
CA ARG A 67 3.51 15.74 -7.12
C ARG A 67 4.65 16.08 -8.08
N VAL A 68 5.69 16.73 -7.57
CA VAL A 68 6.86 17.12 -8.34
C VAL A 68 8.10 16.51 -7.72
N ARG A 69 8.91 15.84 -8.51
CA ARG A 69 10.22 15.33 -8.11
C ARG A 69 11.28 15.96 -8.98
N THR A 70 12.30 16.55 -8.39
CA THR A 70 13.39 17.20 -9.13
C THR A 70 14.73 16.99 -8.44
N THR A 71 15.78 16.83 -9.21
CA THR A 71 17.15 16.73 -8.70
C THR A 71 17.73 18.13 -8.62
N VAL A 72 18.24 18.51 -7.45
CA VAL A 72 18.91 19.79 -7.22
C VAL A 72 20.30 19.57 -6.65
N ARG A 73 21.16 20.58 -6.80
CA ARG A 73 22.50 20.56 -6.19
C ARG A 73 22.38 20.59 -4.68
N ASP A 74 23.15 19.74 -4.00
CA ASP A 74 23.26 19.71 -2.54
C ASP A 74 24.20 20.83 -2.06
N GLU A 75 23.74 22.08 -2.21
CA GLU A 75 24.47 23.29 -1.85
C GLU A 75 23.51 24.29 -1.17
N PRO A 76 23.98 25.09 -0.19
CA PRO A 76 23.15 26.10 0.44
C PRO A 76 22.52 27.06 -0.58
N GLY A 77 21.20 27.19 -0.54
CA GLY A 77 20.43 28.09 -1.40
C GLY A 77 19.74 27.45 -2.60
N SER A 78 20.10 26.21 -2.99
CA SER A 78 19.44 25.52 -4.12
C SER A 78 17.93 25.37 -3.90
N LEU A 79 17.52 24.82 -2.75
CA LEU A 79 16.11 24.70 -2.39
C LEU A 79 15.43 26.07 -2.21
N ALA A 80 16.17 27.08 -1.73
CA ALA A 80 15.63 28.43 -1.57
C ALA A 80 15.30 29.08 -2.93
N ALA A 81 16.14 28.86 -3.95
CA ALA A 81 15.88 29.32 -5.31
C ALA A 81 14.60 28.67 -5.88
N LEU A 82 14.42 27.36 -5.67
CA LEU A 82 13.19 26.65 -6.03
C LEU A 82 11.96 27.23 -5.34
N CYS A 83 11.99 27.35 -4.01
CA CYS A 83 10.87 27.90 -3.24
C CYS A 83 10.52 29.33 -3.69
N THR A 84 11.52 30.13 -4.07
CA THR A 84 11.31 31.51 -4.55
C THR A 84 10.53 31.51 -5.87
N VAL A 85 10.92 30.66 -6.83
CA VAL A 85 10.21 30.55 -8.11
C VAL A 85 8.79 30.01 -7.93
N LEU A 86 8.61 28.98 -7.11
CA LEU A 86 7.28 28.44 -6.79
C LEU A 86 6.38 29.51 -6.14
N ALA A 87 6.92 30.34 -5.25
CA ALA A 87 6.19 31.44 -4.64
C ALA A 87 5.76 32.50 -5.66
N HIS A 88 6.61 32.82 -6.65
CA HIS A 88 6.25 33.74 -7.74
C HIS A 88 5.08 33.22 -8.59
N GLU A 89 5.01 31.91 -8.81
CA GLU A 89 3.91 31.23 -9.51
C GLU A 89 2.68 30.98 -8.62
N ARG A 90 2.67 31.52 -7.39
CA ARG A 90 1.61 31.34 -6.38
C ARG A 90 1.34 29.87 -6.05
N VAL A 91 2.38 29.04 -6.07
CA VAL A 91 2.30 27.62 -5.70
C VAL A 91 2.49 27.47 -4.20
N ASP A 92 1.59 26.71 -3.57
CA ASP A 92 1.65 26.35 -2.16
C ASP A 92 2.33 24.98 -1.99
N ILE A 93 3.31 24.89 -1.09
CA ILE A 93 4.07 23.66 -0.82
C ILE A 93 3.43 22.97 0.39
N LEU A 94 2.70 21.89 0.14
CA LEU A 94 2.00 21.14 1.17
C LEU A 94 2.92 20.17 1.92
N SER A 95 3.91 19.62 1.23
CA SER A 95 4.90 18.70 1.79
C SER A 95 6.19 18.72 0.96
N LEU A 96 7.31 18.44 1.61
CA LEU A 96 8.63 18.29 1.01
C LEU A 96 9.34 17.08 1.64
N GLN A 97 9.83 16.17 0.80
CA GLN A 97 10.75 15.12 1.18
C GLN A 97 12.06 15.31 0.41
N THR A 98 13.19 15.21 1.11
CA THR A 98 14.50 15.25 0.47
C THR A 98 15.15 13.87 0.49
N HIS A 99 15.73 13.48 -0.63
CA HIS A 99 16.36 12.19 -0.85
C HIS A 99 17.81 12.40 -1.27
N PRO A 100 18.76 12.36 -0.31
CA PRO A 100 20.17 12.56 -0.61
C PRO A 100 20.71 11.53 -1.62
N LEU A 101 21.44 12.01 -2.63
CA LEU A 101 22.17 11.18 -3.59
C LEU A 101 23.68 11.35 -3.41
N ALA A 102 24.47 10.58 -4.16
CA ALA A 102 25.93 10.79 -4.23
C ALA A 102 26.28 12.13 -4.90
N GLU A 103 25.48 12.53 -5.90
CA GLU A 103 25.60 13.81 -6.61
C GLU A 103 24.25 14.53 -6.53
N GLY A 104 24.13 15.47 -5.58
CA GLY A 104 22.92 16.27 -5.37
C GLY A 104 21.89 15.64 -4.43
N THR A 105 20.67 16.18 -4.45
CA THR A 105 19.51 15.69 -3.71
C THR A 105 18.30 15.66 -4.61
N VAL A 106 17.47 14.64 -4.45
CA VAL A 106 16.17 14.56 -5.10
C VAL A 106 15.13 15.09 -4.13
N ASP A 107 14.50 16.19 -4.49
CA ASP A 107 13.45 16.81 -3.69
C ASP A 107 12.08 16.44 -4.28
N GLU A 108 11.24 15.82 -3.46
CA GLU A 108 9.87 15.44 -3.77
C GLU A 108 8.90 16.38 -3.05
N PHE A 109 8.16 17.15 -3.84
CA PHE A 109 7.18 18.13 -3.39
C PHE A 109 5.77 17.63 -3.64
N LEU A 110 4.88 17.91 -2.69
CA LEU A 110 3.44 17.95 -2.92
C LEU A 110 3.00 19.40 -2.98
N LEU A 111 2.47 19.80 -4.12
CA LEU A 111 2.17 21.18 -4.47
C LEU A 111 0.68 21.38 -4.70
N ARG A 112 0.18 22.54 -4.30
CA ARG A 112 -1.11 23.06 -4.73
C ARG A 112 -0.88 24.26 -5.62
N THR A 113 -1.34 24.17 -6.86
CA THR A 113 -1.17 25.23 -7.87
C THR A 113 -2.53 25.87 -8.21
N PRO A 114 -2.53 27.10 -8.73
CA PRO A 114 -3.68 27.63 -9.47
C PRO A 114 -4.09 26.67 -10.61
N GLU A 115 -5.37 26.65 -10.97
CA GLU A 115 -5.90 25.77 -12.02
C GLU A 115 -5.31 26.08 -13.41
N GLU A 116 -4.93 27.34 -13.64
CA GLU A 116 -4.35 27.80 -14.91
C GLU A 116 -2.90 27.36 -15.11
N LEU A 117 -2.20 27.00 -14.02
CA LEU A 117 -0.79 26.60 -14.08
C LEU A 117 -0.67 25.16 -14.60
N THR A 118 -0.15 25.03 -15.83
CA THR A 118 0.05 23.73 -16.48
C THR A 118 1.29 23.01 -15.94
N SER A 119 1.34 21.68 -16.11
CA SER A 119 2.53 20.88 -15.76
C SER A 119 3.79 21.32 -16.52
N GLY A 120 3.64 21.76 -17.77
CA GLY A 120 4.74 22.28 -18.58
C GLY A 120 5.34 23.55 -17.99
N ALA A 121 4.49 24.53 -17.64
CA ALA A 121 4.93 25.77 -16.98
C ALA A 121 5.61 25.48 -15.62
N LEU A 122 5.06 24.56 -14.83
CA LEU A 122 5.66 24.13 -13.57
C LEU A 122 7.04 23.48 -13.77
N THR A 123 7.18 22.64 -14.81
CA THR A 123 8.46 22.01 -15.17
C THR A 123 9.50 23.06 -15.59
N GLU A 124 9.11 24.03 -16.41
CA GLU A 124 9.97 25.13 -16.85
C GLU A 124 10.41 26.01 -15.67
N ALA A 125 9.49 26.33 -14.76
CA ALA A 125 9.76 27.11 -13.55
C ALA A 125 10.79 26.39 -12.66
N VAL A 126 10.58 25.10 -12.39
CA VAL A 126 11.51 24.27 -11.60
C VAL A 126 12.88 24.18 -12.29
N ALA A 127 12.92 23.98 -13.60
CA ALA A 127 14.17 23.92 -14.35
C ALA A 127 14.93 25.26 -14.32
N GLY A 128 14.23 26.39 -14.44
CA GLY A 128 14.80 27.74 -14.34
C GLY A 128 15.41 28.04 -12.97
N ALA A 129 14.92 27.40 -11.91
CA ALA A 129 15.47 27.48 -10.56
C ALA A 129 16.67 26.54 -10.30
N GLY A 130 17.10 25.79 -11.31
CA GLY A 130 18.24 24.86 -11.20
C GLY A 130 17.86 23.40 -10.91
N GLY A 131 16.57 23.05 -10.98
CA GLY A 131 16.11 21.67 -10.96
C GLY A 131 16.45 20.93 -12.27
N ALA A 132 16.83 19.67 -12.16
CA ALA A 132 17.08 18.76 -13.28
C ALA A 132 16.26 17.48 -13.11
N ASP A 133 16.11 16.70 -14.19
CA ASP A 133 15.37 15.43 -14.19
C ASP A 133 13.98 15.54 -13.56
N THR A 134 13.31 16.68 -13.82
CA THR A 134 12.05 17.02 -13.20
C THR A 134 10.92 16.15 -13.72
N TRP A 135 10.22 15.51 -12.80
CA TRP A 135 9.04 14.71 -13.07
C TRP A 135 7.83 15.31 -12.36
N VAL A 136 6.73 15.46 -13.09
CA VAL A 136 5.51 16.11 -12.62
C VAL A 136 4.33 15.20 -12.88
N GLU A 137 3.56 14.92 -11.85
CA GLU A 137 2.37 14.07 -11.92
C GLU A 137 1.19 14.70 -11.15
N ARG A 138 -0.04 14.42 -11.57
CA ARG A 138 -1.22 14.74 -10.76
C ARG A 138 -1.16 13.97 -9.44
N ALA A 139 -1.41 14.68 -8.34
CA ALA A 139 -1.56 14.10 -7.02
C ALA A 139 -3.04 13.98 -6.64
N ASP A 140 -3.34 13.06 -5.72
CA ASP A 140 -4.69 12.85 -5.20
C ASP A 140 -4.81 13.18 -3.70
N ALA A 141 -6.02 13.13 -3.16
CA ALA A 141 -6.28 13.52 -1.77
C ALA A 141 -5.55 12.63 -0.74
N HIS A 142 -5.20 11.39 -1.06
CA HIS A 142 -4.44 10.48 -0.20
C HIS A 142 -2.97 10.89 -0.07
N ASP A 143 -2.43 11.64 -1.05
CA ASP A 143 -1.06 12.15 -0.98
C ASP A 143 -0.90 13.24 0.09
N LEU A 144 -2.00 13.85 0.55
CA LEU A 144 -2.00 14.85 1.62
C LEU A 144 -1.65 14.26 2.99
N VAL A 145 -1.73 12.94 3.15
CA VAL A 145 -1.32 12.26 4.39
C VAL A 145 0.20 12.33 4.50
N ASP A 146 0.70 12.79 5.65
CA ASP A 146 2.13 12.87 5.90
C ASP A 146 2.80 11.48 5.80
N ALA A 147 4.05 11.48 5.33
CA ALA A 147 4.72 10.23 5.03
C ALA A 147 4.92 9.30 6.24
N PRO A 148 5.29 9.77 7.45
CA PRO A 148 5.32 8.93 8.64
C PRO A 148 3.99 8.22 8.91
N THR A 149 2.87 8.95 8.91
CA THR A 149 1.53 8.36 9.13
C THR A 149 1.20 7.34 8.04
N ARG A 150 1.48 7.66 6.78
CA ARG A 150 1.28 6.73 5.65
C ARG A 150 2.09 5.44 5.82
N ILE A 151 3.37 5.56 6.18
CA ILE A 151 4.25 4.39 6.38
C ILE A 151 3.76 3.51 7.54
N LEU A 152 3.32 4.10 8.66
CA LEU A 152 2.74 3.34 9.78
C LEU A 152 1.43 2.64 9.38
N GLY A 153 0.59 3.27 8.56
CA GLY A 153 -0.59 2.65 7.98
C GLY A 153 -0.25 1.44 7.11
N LEU A 154 0.72 1.58 6.21
CA LEU A 154 1.22 0.49 5.37
C LEU A 154 1.81 -0.66 6.20
N ALA A 155 2.59 -0.35 7.22
CA ALA A 155 3.15 -1.33 8.14
C ALA A 155 2.05 -2.08 8.90
N THR A 156 1.00 -1.40 9.33
CA THR A 156 -0.15 -2.00 10.02
C THR A 156 -0.94 -2.93 9.11
N ARG A 157 -1.28 -2.47 7.88
CA ARG A 157 -1.95 -3.31 6.87
C ARG A 157 -1.15 -4.57 6.58
N THR A 158 0.15 -4.40 6.32
CA THR A 158 1.08 -5.50 6.15
C THR A 158 1.01 -6.40 7.38
N ALA A 159 1.09 -5.88 8.60
CA ALA A 159 1.08 -6.70 9.81
C ALA A 159 -0.20 -7.54 10.01
N LEU A 160 -1.34 -7.13 9.44
CA LEU A 160 -2.61 -7.87 9.53
C LEU A 160 -2.77 -8.96 8.46
N ASP A 161 -2.23 -8.75 7.26
CA ASP A 161 -2.39 -9.66 6.12
C ASP A 161 -1.09 -9.73 5.31
N ALA A 162 -0.47 -10.91 5.19
CA ALA A 162 0.74 -11.08 4.39
C ALA A 162 0.52 -10.76 2.90
N ALA A 163 -0.73 -10.80 2.41
CA ALA A 163 -1.06 -10.45 1.03
C ALA A 163 -0.97 -8.95 0.73
N GLU A 164 -0.85 -8.11 1.75
CA GLU A 164 -0.73 -6.65 1.61
C GLU A 164 0.69 -6.21 1.21
N LEU A 165 1.73 -7.05 1.38
CA LEU A 165 3.10 -6.59 1.13
C LEU A 165 3.33 -6.04 -0.29
N PRO A 166 2.92 -6.72 -1.39
CA PRO A 166 3.08 -6.17 -2.73
C PRO A 166 2.34 -4.83 -2.90
N LEU A 167 1.12 -4.73 -2.38
CA LEU A 167 0.32 -3.50 -2.44
C LEU A 167 0.97 -2.36 -1.65
N ALA A 168 1.51 -2.67 -0.46
CA ALA A 168 2.18 -1.72 0.38
C ALA A 168 3.51 -1.23 -0.23
N LEU A 169 4.26 -2.11 -0.90
CA LEU A 169 5.44 -1.72 -1.67
C LEU A 169 5.08 -0.79 -2.84
N ARG A 170 3.98 -1.07 -3.54
CA ARG A 170 3.48 -0.20 -4.62
C ARG A 170 3.09 1.18 -4.08
N GLN A 171 2.34 1.23 -2.97
CA GLN A 171 1.98 2.51 -2.34
C GLN A 171 3.20 3.27 -1.79
N LEU A 172 4.21 2.56 -1.29
CA LEU A 172 5.44 3.16 -0.76
C LEU A 172 6.34 3.75 -1.86
N LEU A 173 6.41 3.11 -3.03
CA LEU A 173 7.32 3.44 -4.13
C LEU A 173 6.63 4.17 -5.30
N GLY A 174 5.32 4.38 -5.21
CA GLY A 174 4.52 5.00 -6.26
C GLY A 174 4.21 4.03 -7.42
N ARG A 175 3.97 4.56 -8.61
CA ARG A 175 3.65 3.75 -9.79
C ARG A 175 4.85 2.86 -10.16
N CYS A 176 4.74 1.57 -9.90
CA CYS A 176 5.73 0.56 -10.22
C CYS A 176 5.07 -0.79 -10.48
N THR A 177 5.77 -1.65 -11.20
CA THR A 177 5.39 -3.05 -11.40
C THR A 177 6.14 -3.92 -10.39
N ILE A 178 5.43 -4.81 -9.70
CA ILE A 178 6.02 -5.71 -8.71
C ILE A 178 5.93 -7.14 -9.22
N ARG A 179 7.06 -7.82 -9.27
CA ARG A 179 7.17 -9.23 -9.68
C ARG A 179 7.81 -10.03 -8.56
N SER A 180 7.10 -11.06 -8.09
CA SER A 180 7.62 -12.02 -7.11
C SER A 180 8.20 -13.23 -7.83
N LEU A 181 9.50 -13.46 -7.69
CA LEU A 181 10.21 -14.59 -8.28
C LEU A 181 10.52 -15.64 -7.20
N PRO A 182 10.08 -16.90 -7.37
CA PRO A 182 10.33 -17.96 -6.39
C PRO A 182 11.81 -18.37 -6.36
N ALA A 183 12.28 -18.90 -5.23
CA ALA A 183 13.68 -19.26 -5.02
C ALA A 183 14.29 -20.16 -6.09
N LYS A 184 13.51 -21.13 -6.59
CA LYS A 184 13.95 -22.05 -7.67
C LYS A 184 14.17 -21.32 -9.00
N ALA A 185 13.34 -20.34 -9.32
CA ALA A 185 13.49 -19.51 -10.51
C ALA A 185 14.65 -18.51 -10.34
N ALA A 186 14.80 -17.94 -9.16
CA ALA A 186 15.90 -17.04 -8.82
C ALA A 186 17.28 -17.73 -8.88
N SER A 187 17.35 -19.02 -8.55
CA SER A 187 18.58 -19.83 -8.63
C SER A 187 18.85 -20.41 -10.02
N ALA A 188 17.82 -20.56 -10.87
CA ALA A 188 17.95 -21.10 -12.23
C ALA A 188 18.66 -20.13 -13.21
N SER A 189 18.80 -18.85 -12.86
CA SER A 189 19.56 -17.86 -13.63
C SER A 189 21.09 -18.06 -13.55
N GLY A 190 21.58 -19.09 -12.85
CA GLY A 190 22.99 -19.53 -12.88
C GLY A 190 24.00 -18.54 -12.29
N GLY A 191 23.55 -17.45 -11.67
CA GLY A 191 24.39 -16.42 -11.06
C GLY A 191 24.59 -16.63 -9.55
N ALA A 192 25.56 -15.90 -8.99
CA ALA A 192 25.70 -15.71 -7.55
C ALA A 192 24.37 -15.25 -6.93
N PRO A 193 24.09 -15.56 -5.64
CA PRO A 193 22.82 -15.20 -5.02
C PRO A 193 22.56 -13.69 -5.21
N VAL A 194 21.45 -13.33 -5.85
CA VAL A 194 21.10 -11.93 -6.20
C VAL A 194 21.04 -11.09 -4.93
N GLU A 195 22.01 -10.21 -4.70
CA GLU A 195 22.03 -9.34 -3.51
C GLU A 195 20.87 -8.35 -3.56
N SER A 196 20.34 -8.01 -2.38
CA SER A 196 19.39 -6.91 -2.30
C SER A 196 20.11 -5.62 -2.68
N GLY A 197 19.54 -4.92 -3.63
CA GLY A 197 20.13 -3.72 -4.20
C GLY A 197 19.15 -3.09 -5.17
N PHE A 198 19.58 -2.00 -5.78
CA PHE A 198 18.83 -1.33 -6.83
C PHE A 198 19.81 -0.84 -7.88
N ASP A 199 19.36 -0.86 -9.13
CA ASP A 199 19.89 -0.06 -10.22
C ASP A 199 18.91 1.11 -10.46
N ASP A 200 19.16 1.97 -11.44
CA ASP A 200 18.35 3.16 -11.65
C ASP A 200 16.84 2.84 -11.65
N THR A 201 16.39 1.88 -12.45
CA THR A 201 14.94 1.65 -12.65
C THR A 201 14.43 0.32 -12.08
N VAL A 202 15.30 -0.52 -11.52
CA VAL A 202 14.96 -1.83 -10.95
C VAL A 202 15.51 -1.97 -9.54
N LEU A 203 14.61 -2.29 -8.61
CA LEU A 203 14.91 -2.55 -7.22
C LEU A 203 14.66 -4.03 -6.90
N ARG A 204 15.61 -4.68 -6.22
CA ARG A 204 15.57 -6.11 -5.90
C ARG A 204 15.64 -6.34 -4.40
N LEU A 205 14.65 -7.02 -3.83
CA LEU A 205 14.54 -7.34 -2.40
C LEU A 205 14.51 -8.85 -2.22
N ARG A 206 15.37 -9.40 -1.36
CA ARG A 206 15.31 -10.83 -1.03
C ARG A 206 14.17 -11.11 -0.06
N THR A 207 13.53 -12.27 -0.24
CA THR A 207 12.60 -12.81 0.73
C THR A 207 13.25 -13.92 1.56
N PRO A 208 12.77 -14.20 2.78
CA PRO A 208 13.34 -15.23 3.66
C PRO A 208 13.28 -16.64 3.07
N GLU A 209 12.29 -16.88 2.22
CA GLU A 209 12.07 -18.16 1.55
C GLU A 209 13.02 -18.37 0.36
N GLY A 210 13.99 -17.46 0.17
CA GLY A 210 14.99 -17.49 -0.90
C GLY A 210 14.49 -16.91 -2.23
N GLY A 211 13.30 -16.32 -2.26
CA GLY A 211 12.75 -15.62 -3.42
C GLY A 211 13.30 -14.20 -3.58
N VAL A 212 12.92 -13.56 -4.68
CA VAL A 212 13.26 -12.16 -4.96
C VAL A 212 11.99 -11.41 -5.35
N ILE A 213 11.72 -10.29 -4.70
CA ILE A 213 10.75 -9.30 -5.16
C ILE A 213 11.51 -8.30 -6.03
N ALA A 214 11.16 -8.23 -7.31
CA ALA A 214 11.65 -7.22 -8.24
C ALA A 214 10.59 -6.12 -8.38
N VAL A 215 11.03 -4.88 -8.23
CA VAL A 215 10.20 -3.69 -8.44
C VAL A 215 10.79 -2.91 -9.60
N GLU A 216 9.98 -2.66 -10.62
CA GLU A 216 10.40 -1.99 -11.85
C GLU A 216 9.63 -0.68 -12.02
N ARG A 217 10.35 0.41 -12.30
CA ARG A 217 9.78 1.73 -12.57
C ARG A 217 10.53 2.38 -13.75
N PRO A 218 10.01 2.27 -14.99
CA PRO A 218 10.79 2.54 -16.20
C PRO A 218 11.20 4.00 -16.42
N TYR A 219 10.51 4.96 -15.81
CA TYR A 219 10.68 6.39 -16.11
C TYR A 219 11.28 7.21 -14.96
N LEU A 220 11.50 6.61 -13.79
CA LEU A 220 11.91 7.36 -12.60
C LEU A 220 12.91 6.54 -11.76
N PRO A 221 14.16 7.01 -11.63
CA PRO A 221 15.17 6.28 -10.89
C PRO A 221 14.83 6.09 -9.41
N PHE A 222 15.25 4.99 -8.80
CA PHE A 222 15.14 4.76 -7.36
C PHE A 222 16.26 5.47 -6.60
N THR A 223 15.92 6.01 -5.43
CA THR A 223 16.88 6.58 -4.48
C THR A 223 17.33 5.55 -3.44
N PRO A 224 18.49 5.75 -2.80
CA PRO A 224 18.90 4.96 -1.64
C PRO A 224 17.86 4.96 -0.50
N THR A 225 17.15 6.09 -0.31
CA THR A 225 16.09 6.21 0.70
C THR A 225 14.88 5.36 0.36
N GLU A 226 14.44 5.33 -0.90
CA GLU A 226 13.37 4.44 -1.36
C GLU A 226 13.73 2.97 -1.14
N PHE A 227 14.96 2.58 -1.51
CA PHE A 227 15.47 1.23 -1.26
C PHE A 227 15.48 0.86 0.22
N ALA A 228 15.98 1.76 1.08
CA ALA A 228 16.02 1.53 2.52
C ALA A 228 14.62 1.34 3.12
N ARG A 229 13.64 2.16 2.72
CA ARG A 229 12.23 2.01 3.16
C ARG A 229 11.63 0.69 2.70
N ALA A 230 11.79 0.34 1.43
CA ALA A 230 11.25 -0.91 0.88
C ALA A 230 11.87 -2.14 1.55
N ARG A 231 13.19 -2.13 1.77
CA ARG A 231 13.89 -3.18 2.50
C ARG A 231 13.39 -3.31 3.93
N ALA A 232 13.18 -2.20 4.63
CA ALA A 232 12.65 -2.22 6.01
C ALA A 232 11.23 -2.81 6.07
N LEU A 233 10.38 -2.53 5.09
CA LEU A 233 9.03 -3.10 5.01
C LEU A 233 9.06 -4.62 4.75
N VAL A 234 9.93 -5.09 3.86
CA VAL A 234 10.13 -6.53 3.63
C VAL A 234 10.72 -7.22 4.85
N GLU A 235 11.64 -6.57 5.58
CA GLU A 235 12.18 -7.07 6.83
C GLU A 235 11.10 -7.17 7.92
N LEU A 236 10.21 -6.18 8.01
CA LEU A 236 9.07 -6.25 8.92
C LEU A 236 8.15 -7.45 8.58
N ASP A 237 7.75 -7.60 7.32
CA ASP A 237 6.93 -8.73 6.87
C ASP A 237 7.59 -10.08 7.20
N THR A 238 8.90 -10.18 6.96
CA THR A 238 9.73 -11.32 7.29
C THR A 238 9.65 -11.67 8.78
N ARG A 239 9.79 -10.68 9.66
CA ARG A 239 9.78 -10.88 11.11
C ARG A 239 8.42 -11.32 11.63
N LEU A 240 7.34 -10.88 10.98
CA LEU A 240 5.97 -11.23 11.35
C LEU A 240 5.56 -12.62 10.85
N GLY A 241 6.17 -13.10 9.76
CA GLY A 241 5.90 -14.43 9.20
C GLY A 241 4.51 -14.54 8.54
N PRO A 242 4.12 -15.75 8.10
CA PRO A 242 2.85 -15.99 7.42
C PRO A 242 1.65 -15.64 8.33
N ARG A 243 0.73 -14.83 7.81
CA ARG A 243 -0.48 -14.41 8.52
C ARG A 243 -1.61 -14.12 7.55
N VAL A 244 -2.79 -14.58 7.90
CA VAL A 244 -4.02 -14.40 7.12
C VAL A 244 -5.15 -14.06 8.09
N PRO A 245 -6.04 -13.11 7.73
CA PRO A 245 -7.17 -12.76 8.59
C PRO A 245 -8.10 -13.97 8.85
N ASN A 246 -8.45 -14.19 10.12
CA ASN A 246 -9.27 -15.33 10.57
C ASN A 246 -10.80 -15.09 10.45
N GLY A 247 -11.24 -14.24 9.51
CA GLY A 247 -12.66 -13.95 9.32
C GLY A 247 -13.40 -15.13 8.67
N GLU A 248 -14.55 -15.49 9.24
CA GLU A 248 -15.46 -16.50 8.72
C GLU A 248 -16.88 -15.93 8.60
N ASP A 249 -17.50 -16.11 7.44
CA ASP A 249 -18.88 -15.72 7.20
C ASP A 249 -19.71 -16.93 6.80
N VAL A 250 -20.79 -17.18 7.55
CA VAL A 250 -21.73 -18.27 7.27
C VAL A 250 -22.82 -17.77 6.33
N LEU A 251 -23.07 -18.54 5.28
CA LEU A 251 -24.06 -18.25 4.25
C LEU A 251 -25.01 -19.42 4.08
N THR A 252 -26.29 -19.14 4.23
CA THR A 252 -27.34 -20.11 3.94
C THR A 252 -27.66 -20.08 2.46
N LEU A 253 -27.38 -21.19 1.76
CA LEU A 253 -27.73 -21.32 0.35
C LEU A 253 -29.26 -21.43 0.18
N PRO A 254 -29.81 -21.06 -1.00
CA PRO A 254 -31.25 -21.18 -1.27
C PRO A 254 -31.82 -22.59 -1.07
N GLU A 255 -30.97 -23.61 -1.16
CA GLU A 255 -31.31 -25.02 -0.98
C GLU A 255 -31.25 -25.50 0.48
N GLY A 256 -30.98 -24.60 1.44
CA GLY A 256 -31.01 -24.86 2.88
C GLY A 256 -29.70 -25.41 3.49
N ASN A 257 -28.65 -25.57 2.71
CA ASN A 257 -27.32 -25.95 3.21
C ASN A 257 -26.49 -24.70 3.53
N ASP A 258 -25.88 -24.67 4.71
CA ASP A 258 -24.94 -23.60 5.06
C ASP A 258 -23.54 -23.89 4.50
N ILE A 259 -22.91 -22.83 4.00
CA ILE A 259 -21.48 -22.79 3.68
C ILE A 259 -20.78 -21.71 4.50
N THR A 260 -19.54 -21.94 4.87
CA THR A 260 -18.67 -20.94 5.49
C THR A 260 -17.68 -20.44 4.46
N VAL A 261 -17.59 -19.12 4.28
CA VAL A 261 -16.57 -18.48 3.46
C VAL A 261 -15.49 -17.92 4.36
N ARG A 262 -14.23 -18.28 4.10
CA ARG A 262 -13.07 -17.77 4.82
C ARG A 262 -11.88 -17.54 3.90
N ARG A 263 -10.89 -16.79 4.39
CA ARG A 263 -9.58 -16.72 3.72
C ARG A 263 -8.92 -18.10 3.73
N ALA A 264 -8.25 -18.41 2.64
CA ALA A 264 -7.47 -19.63 2.47
C ALA A 264 -6.02 -19.30 2.13
N ASP A 265 -5.13 -20.20 2.53
CA ASP A 265 -3.68 -20.03 2.39
C ASP A 265 -2.97 -21.35 2.05
N ILE A 266 -1.64 -21.35 2.11
CA ILE A 266 -0.83 -22.53 1.77
C ILE A 266 -1.13 -23.75 2.65
N GLY A 267 -1.67 -23.58 3.85
CA GLY A 267 -2.12 -24.66 4.72
C GLY A 267 -3.35 -25.40 4.18
N ASP A 268 -4.12 -24.77 3.29
CA ASP A 268 -5.30 -25.36 2.64
C ASP A 268 -4.95 -26.15 1.37
N LEU A 269 -3.67 -26.37 1.08
CA LEU A 269 -3.22 -27.01 -0.17
C LEU A 269 -3.83 -28.40 -0.36
N ASP A 270 -3.85 -29.24 0.68
CA ASP A 270 -4.37 -30.60 0.59
C ASP A 270 -5.90 -30.62 0.41
N LEU A 271 -6.62 -29.73 1.09
CA LEU A 271 -8.07 -29.58 0.93
C LEU A 271 -8.43 -29.05 -0.47
N SER A 272 -7.63 -28.12 -0.99
CA SER A 272 -7.77 -27.54 -2.33
C SER A 272 -7.51 -28.59 -3.42
N ARG A 273 -6.47 -29.41 -3.25
CA ARG A 273 -6.18 -30.56 -4.14
C ARG A 273 -7.32 -31.57 -4.11
N ALA A 274 -7.82 -31.93 -2.94
CA ALA A 274 -8.95 -32.84 -2.82
C ALA A 274 -10.20 -32.30 -3.53
N MET A 275 -10.42 -30.97 -3.52
CA MET A 275 -11.49 -30.34 -4.29
C MET A 275 -11.25 -30.45 -5.81
N HIS A 276 -10.03 -30.19 -6.28
CA HIS A 276 -9.68 -30.36 -7.70
C HIS A 276 -9.95 -31.77 -8.20
N GLU A 277 -9.57 -32.79 -7.45
CA GLU A 277 -9.76 -34.20 -7.82
C GLU A 277 -11.24 -34.59 -8.00
N ARG A 278 -12.16 -33.87 -7.33
CA ARG A 278 -13.61 -34.07 -7.47
C ARG A 278 -14.22 -33.26 -8.62
N CYS A 279 -13.52 -32.25 -9.12
CA CYS A 279 -14.01 -31.43 -10.23
C CYS A 279 -13.92 -32.21 -11.55
N SER A 280 -14.93 -32.06 -12.42
CA SER A 280 -14.87 -32.64 -13.75
C SER A 280 -13.76 -31.99 -14.60
N GLN A 281 -13.26 -32.72 -15.60
CA GLN A 281 -12.30 -32.17 -16.57
C GLN A 281 -12.84 -30.91 -17.27
N ALA A 282 -14.15 -30.86 -17.55
CA ALA A 282 -14.78 -29.70 -18.15
C ALA A 282 -14.81 -28.48 -17.21
N THR A 283 -14.94 -28.69 -15.91
CA THR A 283 -14.86 -27.62 -14.91
C THR A 283 -13.42 -27.11 -14.76
N LEU A 284 -12.44 -28.00 -14.71
CA LEU A 284 -11.03 -27.61 -14.67
C LEU A 284 -10.57 -26.91 -15.96
N ALA A 285 -10.99 -27.39 -17.14
CA ALA A 285 -10.66 -26.78 -18.43
C ALA A 285 -11.20 -25.35 -18.59
N ARG A 286 -12.32 -25.02 -17.92
CA ARG A 286 -12.87 -23.66 -17.91
C ARG A 286 -12.09 -22.71 -17.00
N ARG A 287 -11.43 -23.25 -15.96
CA ARG A 287 -10.64 -22.51 -14.97
C ARG A 287 -9.18 -22.33 -15.39
N TYR A 288 -8.60 -23.33 -16.03
CA TYR A 288 -7.19 -23.37 -16.41
C TYR A 288 -7.07 -23.33 -17.93
N HIS A 289 -6.53 -22.23 -18.44
CA HIS A 289 -6.30 -22.04 -19.89
C HIS A 289 -5.01 -22.70 -20.40
N GLY A 290 -4.33 -23.47 -19.54
CA GLY A 290 -3.15 -24.28 -19.85
C GLY A 290 -3.36 -25.77 -19.52
N PRO A 291 -2.30 -26.59 -19.53
CA PRO A 291 -2.40 -28.02 -19.24
C PRO A 291 -2.98 -28.28 -17.84
N ILE A 292 -4.14 -28.97 -17.78
CA ILE A 292 -4.82 -29.29 -16.51
C ILE A 292 -3.93 -30.15 -15.59
N ALA A 293 -3.03 -30.95 -16.15
CA ALA A 293 -2.07 -31.76 -15.39
C ALA A 293 -1.17 -30.91 -14.47
N ASP A 294 -0.99 -29.62 -14.77
CA ASP A 294 -0.21 -28.70 -13.95
C ASP A 294 -1.07 -27.94 -12.92
N ALA A 295 -2.40 -28.09 -12.92
CA ALA A 295 -3.33 -27.32 -12.07
C ALA A 295 -2.95 -27.37 -10.58
N ASP A 296 -2.53 -28.53 -10.10
CA ASP A 296 -2.12 -28.71 -8.71
C ASP A 296 -0.78 -28.05 -8.38
N ARG A 297 0.09 -27.87 -9.38
CA ARG A 297 1.33 -27.10 -9.23
C ARG A 297 1.00 -25.61 -9.11
N TYR A 298 -0.05 -25.14 -9.79
CA TYR A 298 -0.54 -23.77 -9.67
C TYR A 298 -1.17 -23.46 -8.31
N LEU A 299 -1.73 -24.44 -7.59
CA LEU A 299 -2.33 -24.21 -6.27
C LEU A 299 -1.36 -23.57 -5.26
N ASN A 300 -0.08 -23.95 -5.26
CA ASN A 300 0.91 -23.30 -4.39
C ASN A 300 1.06 -21.80 -4.67
N HIS A 301 0.96 -21.41 -5.95
CA HIS A 301 1.00 -20.00 -6.35
C HIS A 301 -0.30 -19.29 -5.96
N LEU A 302 -1.45 -19.90 -6.25
CA LEU A 302 -2.77 -19.33 -5.96
C LEU A 302 -3.03 -19.15 -4.46
N LEU A 303 -2.55 -20.08 -3.63
CA LEU A 303 -2.69 -20.03 -2.17
C LEU A 303 -1.62 -19.19 -1.47
N SER A 304 -0.58 -18.78 -2.20
CA SER A 304 0.48 -17.97 -1.62
C SER A 304 0.04 -16.51 -1.51
N PRO A 305 0.15 -15.88 -0.32
CA PRO A 305 -0.22 -14.49 -0.13
C PRO A 305 0.65 -13.53 -0.96
N ARG A 306 1.81 -13.98 -1.46
CA ARG A 306 2.71 -13.18 -2.31
C ARG A 306 2.08 -12.77 -3.64
N TYR A 307 1.09 -13.53 -4.11
CA TYR A 307 0.50 -13.35 -5.43
C TYR A 307 -0.96 -12.92 -5.37
N GLY A 308 -1.56 -12.80 -4.18
CA GLY A 308 -2.97 -12.47 -4.09
C GLY A 308 -3.64 -12.88 -2.78
N ARG A 309 -4.97 -12.88 -2.82
CA ARG A 309 -5.86 -13.35 -1.76
C ARG A 309 -6.70 -14.50 -2.29
N THR A 310 -6.87 -15.54 -1.48
CA THR A 310 -7.78 -16.65 -1.79
C THR A 310 -8.89 -16.72 -0.76
N LEU A 311 -10.12 -16.96 -1.25
CA LEU A 311 -11.28 -17.32 -0.48
C LEU A 311 -11.64 -18.78 -0.73
N ALA A 312 -12.00 -19.51 0.31
CA ALA A 312 -12.55 -20.85 0.22
C ALA A 312 -13.99 -20.86 0.76
N ALA A 313 -14.90 -21.47 0.02
CA ALA A 313 -16.22 -21.84 0.53
C ALA A 313 -16.16 -23.29 1.02
N GLN A 314 -16.57 -23.52 2.25
CA GLN A 314 -16.54 -24.82 2.92
C GLN A 314 -17.92 -25.22 3.40
N THR A 315 -18.20 -26.51 3.32
CA THR A 315 -19.38 -27.09 3.98
C THR A 315 -19.20 -27.14 5.49
N ALA A 316 -20.28 -27.39 6.24
CA ALA A 316 -20.24 -27.62 7.69
C ALA A 316 -19.26 -28.74 8.12
N SER A 317 -18.90 -29.67 7.24
CA SER A 317 -17.91 -30.71 7.53
C SER A 317 -16.45 -30.27 7.30
N GLY A 318 -16.20 -28.99 6.99
CA GLY A 318 -14.87 -28.46 6.66
C GLY A 318 -14.37 -28.78 5.24
N ARG A 319 -15.22 -29.40 4.40
CA ARG A 319 -14.86 -29.71 3.01
C ARG A 319 -14.94 -28.47 2.13
N ILE A 320 -13.84 -28.10 1.47
CA ILE A 320 -13.80 -27.02 0.45
C ILE A 320 -14.59 -27.45 -0.79
N VAL A 321 -15.53 -26.60 -1.23
CA VAL A 321 -16.41 -26.83 -2.40
C VAL A 321 -16.32 -25.73 -3.45
N ALA A 322 -15.71 -24.59 -3.11
CA ALA A 322 -15.35 -23.56 -4.07
C ALA A 322 -14.10 -22.80 -3.62
N LEU A 323 -13.34 -22.31 -4.61
CA LEU A 323 -12.21 -21.42 -4.43
C LEU A 323 -12.40 -20.18 -5.29
N GLY A 324 -12.06 -19.03 -4.73
CA GLY A 324 -11.98 -17.76 -5.45
C GLY A 324 -10.63 -17.11 -5.19
N HIS A 325 -10.00 -16.62 -6.25
CA HIS A 325 -8.67 -16.02 -6.20
C HIS A 325 -8.73 -14.60 -6.72
N LEU A 326 -8.15 -13.67 -5.97
CA LEU A 326 -7.84 -12.32 -6.39
C LEU A 326 -6.32 -12.22 -6.50
N LEU A 327 -5.77 -12.08 -7.70
CA LEU A 327 -4.35 -12.15 -7.97
C LEU A 327 -3.79 -10.78 -8.34
N TRP A 328 -2.59 -10.50 -7.83
CA TRP A 328 -1.82 -9.30 -8.18
C TRP A 328 -1.06 -9.56 -9.47
N ASP A 329 -1.40 -8.85 -10.54
CA ASP A 329 -0.75 -8.95 -11.85
C ASP A 329 -0.19 -7.61 -12.28
N GLY A 330 1.03 -7.32 -11.85
CA GLY A 330 1.68 -6.03 -12.10
C GLY A 330 0.91 -4.88 -11.43
N ASP A 331 0.34 -3.99 -12.24
CA ASP A 331 -0.53 -2.89 -11.81
C ASP A 331 -2.03 -3.23 -11.93
N GLU A 332 -2.38 -4.37 -12.51
CA GLU A 332 -3.73 -4.88 -12.65
C GLU A 332 -4.06 -5.95 -11.59
N THR A 333 -5.32 -6.38 -11.57
CA THR A 333 -5.81 -7.38 -10.61
C THR A 333 -6.71 -8.38 -11.31
N GLU A 334 -6.33 -9.66 -11.28
CA GLU A 334 -7.08 -10.75 -11.90
C GLU A 334 -8.01 -11.41 -10.87
N VAL A 335 -9.22 -11.79 -11.28
CA VAL A 335 -10.10 -12.65 -10.51
C VAL A 335 -10.38 -13.97 -11.22
N ALA A 336 -10.31 -15.06 -10.46
CA ALA A 336 -10.60 -16.39 -10.97
C ALA A 336 -11.38 -17.23 -9.95
N LEU A 337 -12.32 -18.04 -10.44
CA LEU A 337 -13.24 -18.83 -9.61
C LEU A 337 -13.26 -20.29 -10.05
N LEU A 338 -13.32 -21.19 -9.09
CA LEU A 338 -13.57 -22.61 -9.28
C LEU A 338 -14.65 -23.06 -8.30
N VAL A 339 -15.69 -23.73 -8.81
CA VAL A 339 -16.78 -24.28 -8.00
C VAL A 339 -16.98 -25.74 -8.40
N GLU A 340 -16.96 -26.65 -7.41
CA GLU A 340 -17.21 -28.08 -7.61
C GLU A 340 -18.54 -28.29 -8.34
N ASP A 341 -18.58 -29.22 -9.29
CA ASP A 341 -19.70 -29.41 -10.23
C ASP A 341 -21.08 -29.49 -9.53
N ASP A 342 -21.18 -30.25 -8.44
CA ASP A 342 -22.41 -30.45 -7.66
C ASP A 342 -22.87 -29.18 -6.93
N TRP A 343 -21.98 -28.21 -6.74
CA TRP A 343 -22.20 -26.96 -6.03
C TRP A 343 -22.41 -25.77 -6.97
N GLN A 344 -22.31 -25.97 -8.28
CA GLN A 344 -22.55 -24.94 -9.28
C GLN A 344 -24.02 -24.51 -9.32
N ARG A 345 -24.27 -23.28 -9.80
CA ARG A 345 -25.62 -22.67 -9.93
C ARG A 345 -26.37 -22.46 -8.60
N ARG A 346 -25.65 -22.46 -7.47
CA ARG A 346 -26.18 -22.17 -6.12
C ARG A 346 -25.84 -20.77 -5.59
N GLY A 347 -25.28 -19.89 -6.43
CA GLY A 347 -24.88 -18.52 -6.05
C GLY A 347 -23.47 -18.39 -5.46
N ILE A 348 -22.78 -19.49 -5.15
CA ILE A 348 -21.46 -19.48 -4.49
C ILE A 348 -20.41 -18.68 -5.28
N GLY A 349 -20.35 -18.87 -6.60
CA GLY A 349 -19.38 -18.14 -7.43
C GLY A 349 -19.61 -16.63 -7.41
N THR A 350 -20.87 -16.18 -7.47
CA THR A 350 -21.23 -14.76 -7.41
C THR A 350 -20.88 -14.15 -6.05
N GLU A 351 -21.13 -14.89 -4.98
CA GLU A 351 -20.78 -14.46 -3.63
C GLU A 351 -19.27 -14.31 -3.44
N LEU A 352 -18.50 -15.32 -3.84
CA LEU A 352 -17.04 -15.25 -3.78
C LEU A 352 -16.53 -14.07 -4.62
N LEU A 353 -17.06 -13.87 -5.82
CA LEU A 353 -16.70 -12.75 -6.68
C LEU A 353 -16.95 -11.40 -6.01
N GLY A 354 -18.14 -11.19 -5.43
CA GLY A 354 -18.48 -9.93 -4.75
C GLY A 354 -17.50 -9.62 -3.60
N ARG A 355 -17.13 -10.64 -2.82
CA ARG A 355 -16.15 -10.50 -1.73
C ARG A 355 -14.74 -10.20 -2.23
N LEU A 356 -14.30 -10.87 -3.29
CA LEU A 356 -12.99 -10.59 -3.89
C LEU A 356 -12.94 -9.17 -4.47
N VAL A 357 -14.04 -8.70 -5.08
CA VAL A 357 -14.16 -7.32 -5.56
C VAL A 357 -14.12 -6.32 -4.39
N ALA A 358 -14.81 -6.59 -3.28
CA ALA A 358 -14.70 -5.76 -2.08
C ALA A 358 -13.25 -5.68 -1.55
N MET A 359 -12.54 -6.81 -1.52
CA MET A 359 -11.12 -6.85 -1.15
C MET A 359 -10.22 -6.08 -2.12
N ALA A 360 -10.56 -6.04 -3.41
CA ALA A 360 -9.84 -5.24 -4.40
C ALA A 360 -10.08 -3.73 -4.21
N VAL A 361 -11.31 -3.33 -3.85
CA VAL A 361 -11.64 -1.95 -3.49
C VAL A 361 -10.86 -1.51 -2.24
N GLU A 362 -10.84 -2.33 -1.19
CA GLU A 362 -10.05 -2.07 0.03
C GLU A 362 -8.53 -2.01 -0.22
N ALA A 363 -8.06 -2.73 -1.24
CA ALA A 363 -6.68 -2.69 -1.73
C ALA A 363 -6.35 -1.44 -2.56
N GLY A 364 -7.36 -0.62 -2.92
CA GLY A 364 -7.19 0.54 -3.79
C GLY A 364 -6.90 0.15 -5.26
N CYS A 365 -7.45 -0.96 -5.73
CA CYS A 365 -7.35 -1.37 -7.13
C CYS A 365 -8.33 -0.53 -7.98
N ALA A 366 -7.89 -0.13 -9.19
CA ALA A 366 -8.72 0.66 -10.11
C ALA A 366 -9.71 -0.23 -10.88
N SER A 367 -9.33 -1.47 -11.14
CA SER A 367 -10.13 -2.44 -11.89
C SER A 367 -9.81 -3.87 -11.42
N VAL A 368 -10.73 -4.79 -11.73
CA VAL A 368 -10.52 -6.23 -11.63
C VAL A 368 -10.92 -6.85 -12.96
N TYR A 369 -10.09 -7.73 -13.51
CA TYR A 369 -10.38 -8.42 -14.75
C TYR A 369 -10.46 -9.94 -14.57
N ALA A 370 -11.21 -10.61 -15.44
CA ALA A 370 -11.29 -12.07 -15.49
C ALA A 370 -10.98 -12.56 -16.90
N VAL A 371 -10.06 -13.52 -17.02
CA VAL A 371 -9.77 -14.21 -18.29
C VAL A 371 -10.57 -15.51 -18.33
N THR A 372 -11.41 -15.65 -19.35
CA THR A 372 -12.25 -16.84 -19.49
C THR A 372 -12.46 -17.23 -20.95
N GLN A 373 -13.04 -18.40 -21.20
CA GLN A 373 -13.46 -18.76 -22.56
C GLN A 373 -14.75 -18.01 -22.89
N SER A 374 -14.89 -17.52 -24.12
CA SER A 374 -16.10 -16.84 -24.60
C SER A 374 -17.40 -17.65 -24.41
N ALA A 375 -17.30 -18.99 -24.42
CA ALA A 375 -18.43 -19.89 -24.14
C ALA A 375 -18.79 -20.03 -22.65
N ASN A 376 -17.99 -19.49 -21.72
CA ASN A 376 -18.21 -19.60 -20.28
C ASN A 376 -19.26 -18.58 -19.78
N THR A 377 -20.52 -18.89 -20.07
CA THR A 377 -21.68 -18.07 -19.68
C THR A 377 -21.80 -17.85 -18.17
N GLY A 378 -21.30 -18.78 -17.35
CA GLY A 378 -21.30 -18.66 -15.89
C GLY A 378 -20.44 -17.49 -15.39
N MET A 379 -19.21 -17.35 -15.88
CA MET A 379 -18.33 -16.24 -15.52
C MET A 379 -18.88 -14.91 -16.05
N VAL A 380 -19.39 -14.89 -17.28
CA VAL A 380 -20.03 -13.69 -17.86
C VAL A 380 -21.21 -13.23 -17.00
N ALA A 381 -22.07 -14.15 -16.57
CA ALA A 381 -23.20 -13.83 -15.70
C ALA A 381 -22.77 -13.34 -14.32
N ALA A 382 -21.74 -13.96 -13.73
CA ALA A 382 -21.18 -13.55 -12.45
C ALA A 382 -20.63 -12.11 -12.50
N MET A 383 -19.80 -11.80 -13.51
CA MET A 383 -19.25 -10.44 -13.71
C MET A 383 -20.36 -9.42 -13.93
N ARG A 384 -21.38 -9.74 -14.74
CA ARG A 384 -22.53 -8.85 -14.97
C ARG A 384 -23.34 -8.61 -13.70
N GLY A 385 -23.39 -9.60 -12.81
CA GLY A 385 -24.05 -9.51 -11.50
C GLY A 385 -23.42 -8.52 -10.53
N LEU A 386 -22.19 -8.06 -10.78
CA LEU A 386 -21.54 -7.02 -9.97
C LEU A 386 -22.20 -5.64 -10.10
N GLY A 387 -22.92 -5.39 -11.20
CA GLY A 387 -23.53 -4.08 -11.45
C GLY A 387 -22.52 -2.95 -11.72
N LEU A 388 -21.26 -3.30 -11.98
CA LEU A 388 -20.18 -2.36 -12.30
C LEU A 388 -20.07 -2.12 -13.82
N PRO A 389 -19.46 -1.00 -14.26
CA PRO A 389 -19.11 -0.81 -15.66
C PRO A 389 -18.15 -1.92 -16.13
N LEU A 390 -18.52 -2.64 -17.20
CA LEU A 390 -17.76 -3.75 -17.75
C LEU A 390 -17.26 -3.45 -19.16
N ASP A 391 -15.97 -3.68 -19.38
CA ASP A 391 -15.34 -3.70 -20.69
C ASP A 391 -15.10 -5.17 -21.12
N TYR A 392 -15.27 -5.45 -22.41
CA TYR A 392 -15.13 -6.79 -22.97
C TYR A 392 -14.13 -6.79 -24.12
N GLN A 393 -13.14 -7.68 -24.06
CA GLN A 393 -12.16 -7.90 -25.13
C GLN A 393 -12.16 -9.39 -25.51
N ILE A 394 -12.23 -9.70 -26.81
CA ILE A 394 -12.28 -11.08 -27.31
C ILE A 394 -11.16 -11.28 -28.32
N GLU A 395 -10.32 -12.28 -28.07
CA GLU A 395 -9.24 -12.70 -28.97
C GLU A 395 -9.17 -14.23 -29.01
N GLU A 396 -9.20 -14.81 -30.21
CA GLU A 396 -9.03 -16.26 -30.45
C GLU A 396 -9.90 -17.20 -29.56
N GLY A 397 -11.10 -16.75 -29.17
CA GLY A 397 -12.03 -17.51 -28.33
C GLY A 397 -11.85 -17.30 -26.82
N THR A 398 -10.79 -16.59 -26.41
CA THR A 398 -10.59 -16.04 -25.07
C THR A 398 -11.36 -14.73 -24.93
N LEU A 399 -11.99 -14.55 -23.77
CA LEU A 399 -12.74 -13.37 -23.37
C LEU A 399 -12.11 -12.80 -22.10
N VAL A 400 -11.69 -11.54 -22.16
CA VAL A 400 -11.30 -10.74 -20.99
C VAL A 400 -12.46 -9.83 -20.64
N ILE A 401 -12.91 -9.90 -19.38
CA ILE A 401 -13.97 -9.05 -18.83
C ILE A 401 -13.34 -8.18 -17.75
N THR A 402 -13.35 -6.87 -17.92
CA THR A 402 -12.77 -5.93 -16.96
C THR A 402 -13.87 -5.13 -16.28
N ALA A 403 -13.95 -5.22 -14.95
CA ALA A 403 -14.83 -4.40 -14.13
C ALA A 403 -14.05 -3.20 -13.59
N ARG A 404 -14.55 -1.98 -13.85
CA ARG A 404 -13.98 -0.75 -13.28
C ARG A 404 -14.54 -0.56 -11.88
N LEU A 405 -13.64 -0.38 -10.90
CA LEU A 405 -14.00 -0.31 -9.49
C LEU A 405 -14.32 1.10 -9.01
N ASP A 406 -14.33 2.10 -9.91
CA ASP A 406 -14.56 3.54 -9.70
C ASP A 406 -14.46 3.93 -8.23
N ALA A 407 -13.28 4.42 -7.82
CA ALA A 407 -13.04 4.92 -6.48
C ALA A 407 -14.04 6.05 -6.14
N ALA A 408 -15.22 5.68 -5.64
CA ALA A 408 -16.06 6.60 -4.92
C ALA A 408 -15.22 7.15 -3.78
N PRO A 409 -15.24 8.46 -3.50
CA PRO A 409 -14.48 9.02 -2.40
C PRO A 409 -14.98 8.34 -1.12
N VAL A 410 -14.16 7.45 -0.58
CA VAL A 410 -14.42 6.85 0.72
C VAL A 410 -14.33 8.00 1.70
N ALA A 411 -15.48 8.51 2.12
CA ALA A 411 -15.58 9.37 3.29
C ALA A 411 -14.83 8.62 4.39
N SER A 412 -13.72 9.20 4.85
CA SER A 412 -12.91 8.65 5.92
C SER A 412 -13.81 8.53 7.15
N LEU A 413 -14.39 7.35 7.36
CA LEU A 413 -14.94 6.97 8.64
C LEU A 413 -13.73 6.70 9.52
N LEU A 414 -13.22 7.78 10.12
CA LEU A 414 -12.45 7.68 11.35
C LEU A 414 -13.20 6.71 12.27
N PRO A 415 -12.50 5.75 12.90
CA PRO A 415 -13.13 4.91 13.90
C PRO A 415 -13.81 5.80 14.93
N SER A 416 -15.13 5.64 15.05
CA SER A 416 -15.93 6.33 16.05
C SER A 416 -15.33 6.09 17.43
N ALA A 417 -15.31 7.16 18.22
CA ALA A 417 -14.67 7.32 19.52
C ALA A 417 -14.49 6.04 20.36
N LEU A 418 -13.26 5.84 20.86
CA LEU A 418 -13.00 5.00 22.02
C LEU A 418 -13.89 5.49 23.20
N PRO A 419 -14.41 4.58 24.05
CA PRO A 419 -15.19 4.99 25.22
C PRO A 419 -14.35 5.90 26.14
N SER A 420 -14.92 7.05 26.52
CA SER A 420 -14.34 7.96 27.52
C SER A 420 -14.11 7.21 28.83
N ALA A 421 -12.83 7.01 29.17
CA ALA A 421 -12.39 6.53 30.48
C ALA A 421 -11.17 7.33 31.00
N TYR A 422 -10.92 8.53 30.45
CA TYR A 422 -9.74 9.35 30.78
C TYR A 422 -10.05 10.82 31.13
N GLU A 423 -11.29 11.13 31.55
CA GLU A 423 -11.62 12.49 32.03
C GLU A 423 -11.59 12.64 33.58
N ASP A 424 -11.59 11.55 34.35
CA ASP A 424 -11.73 11.63 35.82
C ASP A 424 -10.41 11.83 36.61
N GLU A 425 -9.24 11.82 35.96
CA GLU A 425 -7.94 12.00 36.66
C GLU A 425 -7.39 13.42 36.60
N TYR A 426 -7.88 14.29 35.70
CA TYR A 426 -7.42 15.68 35.64
C TYR A 426 -8.17 16.62 36.61
N GLU A 427 -9.45 16.37 36.89
CA GLU A 427 -10.21 17.22 37.83
C GLU A 427 -9.88 16.98 39.31
N ARG A 428 -9.29 15.83 39.66
CA ARG A 428 -8.84 15.56 41.06
C ARG A 428 -7.50 16.19 41.41
N ALA A 429 -6.69 16.59 40.43
CA ALA A 429 -5.40 17.22 40.68
C ALA A 429 -5.49 18.73 40.94
N GLU A 430 -6.59 19.40 40.56
CA GLU A 430 -6.78 20.84 40.76
C GLU A 430 -7.50 21.22 42.08
N GLN A 431 -8.03 20.26 42.84
CA GLN A 431 -8.71 20.54 44.12
C GLN A 431 -7.81 20.39 45.37
N HIS A 432 -6.54 20.01 45.21
CA HIS A 432 -5.56 19.89 46.31
C HIS A 432 -4.19 20.54 46.00
N GLY A 433 -4.19 21.62 45.22
CA GLY A 433 -3.03 22.51 45.03
C GLY A 433 -3.13 23.79 45.84
#